data_AF-A0A2K6QLB0-F1
#
_entry.id   AF-A0A2K6QLB0-F1
#
_cell.length_a   1.000
_cell.length_b   1.000
_cell.length_c   1.000
_cell.angle_alpha   90.00
_cell.angle_beta   90.00
_cell.angle_gamma   90.00
#
_symmetry.space_group_name_H-M   'P 1'
#
loop_
_entity.id
_entity.type
_entity.pdbx_description
1 polymer ?
#
loop_
_entity_poly.entity_id
_entity_poly.type
_entity_poly.pdbx_seq_one_letter_code
_entity_poly.pdbx_strand_id
1 'polypeptide(L)'
;MKKHVVETFFGFDEESVDSETLSETSYNTDRTDRTPATPEEDLDDTTAREEADLRFCQLTREYQALQRAYALLQEQVGGTLDAEREARTREQLQADLLRCQAKIEDLEKLLVEKGQDSKWVEEKQLLIRTNQDLLEKIYRLEMEENQLKNEMQDAKDQNELLEFRVLELEERERRSPAFNLQITTFPENNSSALQLFCHQEGVKDVNVSELMKKLDILGDNGNLRNEEQVAIIQAGTVLALCEKWLKQIEGTEAALTQKMLDLEKEKDLFSRQKGYLEEELDYRKQALDQAYLKIQDLEATLYTALQQEPGRRAGEALSEGQREDLQAAVEKVRRQILRQSREFDSQILRERMELLQQAQQRIRELEDKLEFQKRHLKELEEKFLFLFLFFSLAFILWP
;
A
#
# COMPACT_ATOMS: atom_id res chain seq x y z
N MET A 1 -29.62 -0.33 -0.34
CA MET A 1 -29.93 0.50 0.85
C MET A 1 -28.62 1.00 1.44
N LYS A 2 -28.30 2.28 1.22
CA LYS A 2 -27.10 2.96 1.72
C LYS A 2 -27.35 3.35 3.19
N LYS A 3 -26.55 2.84 4.13
CA LYS A 3 -26.60 3.29 5.53
C LYS A 3 -25.87 4.63 5.62
N HIS A 4 -26.61 5.65 6.04
CA HIS A 4 -26.09 6.98 6.35
C HIS A 4 -25.20 6.92 7.58
N VAL A 5 -23.97 7.41 7.44
CA VAL A 5 -23.08 7.77 8.53
C VAL A 5 -23.55 9.13 9.05
N VAL A 6 -23.75 9.25 10.37
CA VAL A 6 -24.01 10.53 11.03
C VAL A 6 -22.71 10.92 11.73
N GLU A 7 -22.02 11.89 11.17
CA GLU A 7 -20.93 12.62 11.82
C GLU A 7 -21.54 13.59 12.84
N THR A 8 -21.09 13.52 14.09
CA THR A 8 -21.36 14.54 15.10
C THR A 8 -20.10 15.36 15.32
N PHE A 9 -20.08 16.55 14.72
CA PHE A 9 -19.13 17.61 14.99
C PHE A 9 -19.71 18.51 16.10
N PHE A 10 -18.98 18.70 17.19
CA PHE A 10 -19.25 19.77 18.15
C PHE A 10 -17.91 20.38 18.54
N GLY A 11 -17.65 21.57 18.01
CA GLY A 11 -16.64 22.49 18.55
C GLY A 11 -17.34 23.53 19.42
N PHE A 12 -16.68 23.99 20.46
CA PHE A 12 -16.72 25.37 20.95
C PHE A 12 -15.47 25.65 21.81
N ASP A 13 -14.96 26.86 21.61
CA ASP A 13 -13.69 27.43 22.06
C ASP A 13 -13.59 27.82 23.55
N GLU A 14 -12.34 27.99 23.96
CA GLU A 14 -11.71 28.99 24.87
C GLU A 14 -12.21 29.29 26.30
N GLU A 15 -11.23 29.18 27.22
CA GLU A 15 -10.86 30.07 28.33
C GLU A 15 -11.90 30.67 29.31
N SER A 16 -11.76 30.32 30.60
CA SER A 16 -11.69 31.23 31.78
C SER A 16 -11.69 30.36 33.05
N VAL A 17 -10.62 30.32 33.85
CA VAL A 17 -10.20 31.27 34.91
C VAL A 17 -11.24 31.38 36.04
N ASP A 18 -10.84 30.83 37.19
CA ASP A 18 -11.15 31.15 38.59
C ASP A 18 -12.58 31.51 39.04
N SER A 19 -13.08 30.77 40.02
CA SER A 19 -13.87 31.23 41.19
C SER A 19 -14.37 29.96 41.93
N GLU A 20 -13.78 29.56 43.06
CA GLU A 20 -14.09 30.07 44.42
C GLU A 20 -15.57 30.44 44.61
N THR A 21 -16.33 29.52 45.22
CA THR A 21 -17.64 29.84 45.81
C THR A 21 -17.59 29.62 47.32
N LEU A 22 -17.56 30.75 48.02
CA LEU A 22 -17.94 30.91 49.42
C LEU A 22 -19.41 30.51 49.64
N SER A 23 -19.77 30.12 50.86
CA SER A 23 -21.11 30.31 51.38
C SER A 23 -21.04 30.57 52.88
N GLU A 24 -21.36 31.82 53.23
CA GLU A 24 -21.39 32.39 54.56
C GLU A 24 -22.78 32.27 55.22
N THR A 25 -22.75 32.02 56.53
CA THR A 25 -23.56 32.63 57.61
C THR A 25 -25.08 32.44 57.73
N SER A 26 -25.50 32.14 58.98
CA SER A 26 -26.64 32.71 59.72
C SER A 26 -26.67 32.07 61.13
N TYR A 27 -26.99 32.68 62.27
CA TYR A 27 -27.28 34.04 62.74
C TYR A 27 -26.95 34.06 64.24
N ASN A 28 -26.39 35.16 64.75
CA ASN A 28 -26.33 35.47 66.19
C ASN A 28 -27.72 35.85 66.72
N THR A 29 -28.10 35.34 67.89
CA THR A 29 -28.97 36.07 68.84
C THR A 29 -28.41 35.93 70.25
N ASP A 30 -28.68 36.99 71.01
CA ASP A 30 -27.87 37.59 72.06
C ASP A 30 -28.55 37.40 73.43
N ARG A 31 -27.74 37.45 74.52
CA ARG A 31 -28.13 37.67 75.94
C ARG A 31 -28.97 36.56 76.65
N THR A 32 -28.88 36.24 77.93
CA THR A 32 -28.22 36.81 79.13
C THR A 32 -28.39 35.83 80.32
N ASP A 33 -27.43 35.87 81.23
CA ASP A 33 -27.52 35.74 82.69
C ASP A 33 -28.18 34.54 83.41
N ARG A 34 -27.30 33.94 84.23
CA ARG A 34 -27.43 33.32 85.57
C ARG A 34 -28.83 33.05 86.13
N THR A 35 -28.97 31.81 86.58
CA THR A 35 -29.90 31.28 87.59
C THR A 35 -30.01 32.15 88.85
N PRO A 36 -31.23 32.33 89.38
CA PRO A 36 -31.42 32.08 90.81
C PRO A 36 -32.75 31.34 91.13
N ALA A 37 -32.63 30.30 91.94
CA ALA A 37 -33.65 29.78 92.86
C ALA A 37 -33.27 30.34 94.25
N THR A 38 -34.12 30.74 95.20
CA THR A 38 -35.50 30.33 95.57
C THR A 38 -36.00 31.30 96.70
N PRO A 39 -37.25 31.21 97.20
CA PRO A 39 -38.15 32.33 97.47
C PRO A 39 -38.42 32.54 98.97
N GLU A 40 -39.34 33.45 99.33
CA GLU A 40 -40.44 33.17 100.27
C GLU A 40 -41.42 34.35 100.41
N GLU A 41 -42.67 33.95 100.61
CA GLU A 41 -43.96 34.56 101.03
C GLU A 41 -43.90 35.94 101.74
N ASP A 42 -44.90 36.82 101.66
CA ASP A 42 -46.26 36.64 102.17
C ASP A 42 -47.18 37.81 101.73
N LEU A 43 -48.47 37.52 101.49
CA LEU A 43 -49.66 38.39 101.38
C LEU A 43 -50.51 38.09 100.12
N ASP A 44 -51.23 36.95 100.02
CA ASP A 44 -52.45 36.90 99.16
C ASP A 44 -53.34 35.62 99.32
N ASP A 45 -53.87 35.37 100.53
CA ASP A 45 -54.60 34.12 100.86
C ASP A 45 -55.88 33.84 100.02
N THR A 46 -56.44 34.83 99.32
CA THR A 46 -57.57 34.63 98.40
C THR A 46 -57.14 34.18 97.00
N THR A 47 -55.95 34.58 96.52
CA THR A 47 -55.44 34.12 95.22
C THR A 47 -54.80 32.74 95.33
N ALA A 48 -54.24 32.38 96.48
CA ALA A 48 -53.70 31.03 96.74
C ALA A 48 -54.77 29.92 96.63
N ARG A 49 -56.01 30.20 97.06
CA ARG A 49 -57.15 29.28 96.95
C ARG A 49 -57.59 29.08 95.50
N GLU A 50 -57.72 30.17 94.74
CA GLU A 50 -58.11 30.13 93.33
C GLU A 50 -57.01 29.52 92.44
N GLU A 51 -55.73 29.77 92.76
CA GLU A 51 -54.60 29.12 92.11
C GLU A 51 -54.58 27.60 92.35
N ALA A 52 -54.90 27.14 93.56
CA ALA A 52 -54.93 25.71 93.86
C ALA A 52 -56.02 24.98 93.06
N ASP A 53 -57.21 25.57 92.92
CA ASP A 53 -58.30 25.00 92.14
C ASP A 53 -57.98 24.99 90.63
N LEU A 54 -57.31 26.03 90.11
CA LEU A 54 -56.83 26.07 88.72
C LEU A 54 -55.74 25.02 88.46
N ARG A 55 -54.78 24.84 89.38
CA ARG A 55 -53.74 23.81 89.30
C ARG A 55 -54.34 22.40 89.34
N PHE A 56 -55.34 22.16 90.18
CA PHE A 56 -56.02 20.86 90.22
C PHE A 56 -56.74 20.55 88.90
N CYS A 57 -57.43 21.55 88.33
CA CYS A 57 -58.09 21.41 87.03
C CYS A 57 -57.08 21.16 85.89
N GLN A 58 -55.94 21.86 85.90
CA GLN A 58 -54.86 21.66 84.92
C GLN A 58 -54.27 20.25 85.04
N LEU A 59 -53.91 19.82 86.25
CA LEU A 59 -53.33 18.50 86.50
C LEU A 59 -54.29 17.36 86.09
N THR A 60 -55.59 17.54 86.33
CA THR A 60 -56.60 16.56 85.90
C THR A 60 -56.68 16.46 84.37
N ARG A 61 -56.58 17.58 83.65
CA ARG A 61 -56.55 17.59 82.18
C ARG A 61 -55.28 16.95 81.64
N GLU A 62 -54.13 17.24 82.24
CA GLU A 62 -52.84 16.63 81.86
C GLU A 62 -52.83 15.13 82.14
N TYR A 63 -53.34 14.68 83.28
CA TYR A 63 -53.47 13.25 83.58
C TYR A 63 -54.34 12.51 82.55
N GLN A 64 -55.48 13.10 82.18
CA GLN A 64 -56.33 12.53 81.14
C GLN A 64 -55.67 12.56 79.74
N ALA A 65 -54.92 13.61 79.43
CA ALA A 65 -54.17 13.70 78.18
C ALA A 65 -53.06 12.62 78.13
N LEU A 66 -52.38 12.39 79.24
CA LEU A 66 -51.34 11.37 79.35
C LEU A 66 -51.93 9.96 79.27
N GLN A 67 -53.06 9.69 79.94
CA GLN A 67 -53.75 8.40 79.80
C GLN A 67 -54.19 8.14 78.36
N ARG A 68 -54.70 9.16 77.65
CA ARG A 68 -55.04 9.04 76.23
C ARG A 68 -53.81 8.83 75.35
N ALA A 69 -52.72 9.55 75.60
CA ALA A 69 -51.47 9.39 74.86
C ALA A 69 -50.87 7.98 75.06
N TYR A 70 -50.93 7.46 76.29
CA TYR A 70 -50.46 6.10 76.60
C TYR A 70 -51.33 5.04 75.93
N ALA A 71 -52.66 5.20 75.94
CA ALA A 71 -53.57 4.30 75.23
C ALA A 71 -53.32 4.29 73.71
N LEU A 72 -53.12 5.47 73.10
CA LEU A 72 -52.82 5.59 71.67
C LEU A 72 -51.46 4.99 71.29
N LEU A 73 -50.45 5.14 72.15
CA LEU A 73 -49.15 4.48 71.94
C LEU A 73 -49.28 2.95 72.04
N GLN A 74 -50.08 2.45 72.97
CA GLN A 74 -50.30 1.02 73.12
C GLN A 74 -51.15 0.43 71.98
N GLU A 75 -52.04 1.22 71.40
CA GLU A 75 -52.82 0.87 70.20
C GLU A 75 -51.99 0.95 68.91
N GLN A 76 -51.11 1.94 68.74
CA GLN A 76 -50.22 2.05 67.57
C GLN A 76 -49.07 1.06 67.56
N VAL A 77 -48.52 0.71 68.72
CA VAL A 77 -47.41 -0.26 68.80
C VAL A 77 -47.94 -1.69 68.73
N GLY A 78 -49.25 -1.92 68.96
CA GLY A 78 -49.81 -3.25 69.12
C GLY A 78 -49.22 -3.90 70.38
N GLY A 79 -50.08 -4.31 71.31
CA GLY A 79 -49.61 -5.03 72.50
C GLY A 79 -48.66 -6.17 72.13
N THR A 80 -47.50 -6.20 72.78
CA THR A 80 -46.35 -7.13 72.56
C THR A 80 -45.65 -6.99 71.20
N LEU A 81 -44.41 -6.47 71.23
CA LEU A 81 -43.39 -6.80 70.24
C LEU A 81 -43.32 -8.33 70.16
N ASP A 82 -43.84 -8.92 69.09
CA ASP A 82 -43.76 -10.35 68.82
C ASP A 82 -42.29 -10.68 68.53
N ALA A 83 -41.53 -10.91 69.60
CA ALA A 83 -40.10 -11.15 69.56
C ALA A 83 -39.75 -12.35 68.67
N GLU A 84 -40.67 -13.31 68.50
CA GLU A 84 -40.48 -14.42 67.56
C GLU A 84 -40.54 -13.96 66.11
N ARG A 85 -41.45 -13.04 65.77
CA ARG A 85 -41.56 -12.49 64.42
C ARG A 85 -40.35 -11.63 64.06
N GLU A 86 -39.86 -10.83 64.99
CA GLU A 86 -38.62 -10.06 64.79
C GLU A 86 -37.41 -10.98 64.66
N ALA A 87 -37.31 -12.04 65.47
CA ALA A 87 -36.23 -13.02 65.37
C ALA A 87 -36.23 -13.74 64.02
N ARG A 88 -37.39 -14.22 63.53
CA ARG A 88 -37.51 -14.85 62.20
C ARG A 88 -37.14 -13.90 61.07
N THR A 89 -37.54 -12.63 61.19
CA THR A 89 -37.18 -11.61 60.18
C THR A 89 -35.67 -11.37 60.19
N ARG A 90 -35.04 -11.34 61.36
CA ARG A 90 -33.59 -11.19 61.51
C ARG A 90 -32.82 -12.37 60.93
N GLU A 91 -33.26 -13.60 61.21
CA GLU A 91 -32.66 -14.83 60.66
C GLU A 91 -32.77 -14.89 59.13
N GLN A 92 -33.93 -14.53 58.58
CA GLN A 92 -34.14 -14.48 57.13
C GLN A 92 -33.20 -13.47 56.46
N LEU A 93 -33.09 -12.25 57.01
CA LEU A 93 -32.17 -11.24 56.50
C LEU A 93 -30.70 -11.68 56.61
N GLN A 94 -30.34 -12.41 57.66
CA GLN A 94 -28.99 -12.95 57.83
C GLN A 94 -28.68 -14.04 56.79
N ALA A 95 -29.64 -14.91 56.47
CA ALA A 95 -29.51 -15.91 55.42
C ALA A 95 -29.40 -15.28 54.03
N ASP A 96 -30.19 -14.24 53.74
CA ASP A 96 -30.14 -13.53 52.46
C ASP A 96 -28.84 -12.74 52.30
N LEU A 97 -28.32 -12.15 53.39
CA LEU A 97 -27.01 -11.48 53.41
C LEU A 97 -25.89 -12.46 53.07
N LEU A 98 -25.87 -13.65 53.68
CA LEU A 98 -24.88 -14.69 53.39
C LEU A 98 -24.96 -15.17 51.93
N ARG A 99 -26.17 -15.33 51.39
CA ARG A 99 -26.38 -15.71 49.99
C ARG A 99 -25.85 -14.64 49.02
N CYS A 100 -26.11 -13.37 49.32
CA CYS A 100 -25.59 -12.26 48.53
C CYS A 100 -24.06 -12.18 48.59
N GLN A 101 -23.45 -12.40 49.76
CA GLN A 101 -22.00 -12.44 49.91
C GLN A 101 -21.37 -13.55 49.06
N ALA A 102 -21.89 -14.78 49.14
CA ALA A 102 -21.39 -15.89 48.31
C ALA A 102 -21.50 -15.58 46.81
N LYS A 103 -22.61 -14.95 46.38
CA LYS A 103 -22.79 -14.55 44.98
C LYS A 103 -21.81 -13.45 44.56
N ILE A 104 -21.47 -12.53 45.45
CA ILE A 104 -20.45 -11.50 45.20
C ILE A 104 -19.09 -12.17 45.02
N GLU A 105 -18.70 -13.07 45.92
CA GLU A 105 -17.43 -13.81 45.84
C GLU A 105 -17.30 -14.61 44.54
N ASP A 106 -18.36 -15.30 44.11
CA ASP A 106 -18.37 -16.05 42.85
C ASP A 106 -18.24 -15.14 41.62
N LEU A 107 -18.90 -13.99 41.63
CA LEU A 107 -18.79 -13.00 40.55
C LEU A 107 -17.40 -12.34 40.52
N GLU A 108 -16.81 -12.07 41.67
CA GLU A 108 -15.44 -11.56 41.78
C GLU A 108 -14.43 -12.56 41.21
N LYS A 109 -14.56 -13.86 41.53
CA LYS A 109 -13.73 -14.93 40.94
C LYS A 109 -13.88 -14.99 39.43
N LEU A 110 -15.11 -14.98 38.91
CA LEU A 110 -15.37 -14.98 37.47
C LEU A 110 -14.81 -13.73 36.76
N LEU A 111 -14.80 -12.57 37.43
CA LEU A 111 -14.24 -11.34 36.90
C LEU A 111 -12.70 -11.43 36.79
N VAL A 112 -12.05 -12.01 37.81
CA VAL A 112 -10.60 -12.25 37.80
C VAL A 112 -10.22 -13.25 36.70
N GLU A 113 -10.98 -14.33 36.53
CA GLU A 113 -10.74 -15.34 35.48
C GLU A 113 -10.93 -14.77 34.06
N LYS A 114 -11.95 -13.92 33.83
CA LYS A 114 -12.15 -13.26 32.53
C LYS A 114 -11.16 -12.13 32.23
N GLY A 115 -10.55 -11.54 33.26
CA GLY A 115 -9.53 -10.49 33.12
C GLY A 115 -8.15 -10.99 32.69
N GLN A 116 -7.94 -12.31 32.62
CA GLN A 116 -6.65 -12.95 32.36
C GLN A 116 -6.68 -13.91 31.16
N ASP A 117 -7.24 -13.51 30.00
CA ASP A 117 -6.95 -14.25 28.76
C ASP A 117 -5.51 -13.92 28.33
N SER A 118 -4.55 -14.63 28.93
CA SER A 118 -3.10 -14.40 28.78
C SER A 118 -2.67 -14.40 27.31
N LYS A 119 -3.37 -15.19 26.47
CA LYS A 119 -3.14 -15.24 25.02
C LYS A 119 -3.49 -13.93 24.34
N TRP A 120 -4.63 -13.33 24.69
CA TRP A 120 -5.04 -12.05 24.10
C TRP A 120 -4.08 -10.91 24.47
N VAL A 121 -3.57 -10.90 25.71
CA VAL A 121 -2.57 -9.91 26.14
C VAL A 121 -1.25 -10.09 25.37
N GLU A 122 -0.79 -11.33 25.21
CA GLU A 122 0.41 -11.66 24.44
C GLU A 122 0.27 -11.28 22.96
N GLU A 123 -0.86 -11.61 22.32
CA GLU A 123 -1.17 -11.25 20.93
C GLU A 123 -1.25 -9.74 20.74
N LYS A 124 -1.93 -9.01 21.63
CA LYS A 124 -1.98 -7.55 21.61
C LYS A 124 -0.58 -6.95 21.70
N GLN A 125 0.28 -7.49 22.57
CA GLN A 125 1.62 -6.96 22.75
C GLN A 125 2.55 -7.30 21.59
N LEU A 126 2.38 -8.45 20.95
CA LEU A 126 3.04 -8.79 19.70
C LEU A 126 2.62 -7.83 18.58
N LEU A 127 1.31 -7.57 18.43
CA LEU A 127 0.77 -6.65 17.43
C LEU A 127 1.30 -5.22 17.61
N ILE A 128 1.46 -4.76 18.84
CA ILE A 128 2.06 -3.45 19.13
C ILE A 128 3.52 -3.40 18.66
N ARG A 129 4.32 -4.43 18.95
CA ARG A 129 5.72 -4.49 18.48
C ARG A 129 5.80 -4.53 16.96
N THR A 130 5.00 -5.38 16.31
CA THR A 130 4.99 -5.46 14.84
C THR A 130 4.54 -4.15 14.20
N ASN A 131 3.58 -3.44 14.79
CA ASN A 131 3.18 -2.12 14.29
C ASN A 131 4.29 -1.08 14.45
N GLN A 132 5.07 -1.12 15.53
CA GLN A 132 6.24 -0.26 15.71
C GLN A 132 7.29 -0.54 14.63
N ASP A 133 7.63 -1.82 14.39
CA ASP A 133 8.58 -2.20 13.35
C ASP A 133 8.12 -1.77 11.95
N LEU A 134 6.80 -1.89 11.67
CA LEU A 134 6.20 -1.44 10.42
C LEU A 134 6.24 0.08 10.27
N LEU A 135 5.98 0.84 11.33
CA LEU A 135 6.10 2.30 11.31
C LEU A 135 7.54 2.74 11.03
N GLU A 136 8.53 2.13 11.67
CA GLU A 136 9.95 2.42 11.40
C GLU A 136 10.35 2.03 9.97
N LYS A 137 9.79 0.94 9.44
CA LYS A 137 10.02 0.54 8.05
C LYS A 137 9.38 1.52 7.06
N ILE A 138 8.16 1.98 7.32
CA ILE A 138 7.49 3.00 6.51
C ILE A 138 8.32 4.27 6.51
N TYR A 139 8.74 4.75 7.69
CA TYR A 139 9.56 5.95 7.80
C TYR A 139 10.88 5.86 6.99
N ARG A 140 11.57 4.71 7.06
CA ARG A 140 12.77 4.47 6.24
C ARG A 140 12.46 4.50 4.74
N LEU A 141 11.38 3.83 4.31
CA LEU A 141 10.98 3.82 2.91
C LEU A 141 10.57 5.21 2.41
N GLU A 142 9.94 6.03 3.25
CA GLU A 142 9.61 7.43 2.91
C GLU A 142 10.88 8.29 2.76
N MET A 143 11.91 8.06 3.58
CA MET A 143 13.20 8.73 3.42
C MET A 143 13.90 8.30 2.13
N GLU A 144 13.92 7.01 1.82
CA GLU A 144 14.47 6.48 0.57
C GLU A 144 13.69 6.99 -0.65
N GLU A 145 12.36 7.04 -0.59
CA GLU A 145 11.51 7.60 -1.65
C GLU A 145 11.85 9.06 -1.91
N ASN A 146 12.00 9.87 -0.86
CA ASN A 146 12.36 11.27 -0.99
C ASN A 146 13.77 11.46 -1.57
N GLN A 147 14.71 10.61 -1.17
CA GLN A 147 16.05 10.62 -1.76
C GLN A 147 16.00 10.27 -3.26
N LEU A 148 15.30 9.21 -3.64
CA LEU A 148 15.16 8.80 -5.03
C LEU A 148 14.42 9.85 -5.88
N LYS A 149 13.45 10.57 -5.31
CA LYS A 149 12.79 11.69 -5.98
C LYS A 149 13.77 12.83 -6.30
N ASN A 150 14.66 13.15 -5.36
CA ASN A 150 15.69 14.16 -5.58
C ASN A 150 16.68 13.71 -6.66
N GLU A 151 17.18 12.48 -6.58
CA GLU A 151 18.09 11.91 -7.59
C GLU A 151 17.44 11.87 -8.99
N MET A 152 16.15 11.55 -9.06
CA MET A 152 15.38 11.60 -10.31
C MET A 152 15.28 13.02 -10.85
N GLN A 153 15.09 14.02 -10.00
CA GLN A 153 15.04 15.42 -10.43
C GLN A 153 16.41 15.89 -10.93
N ASP A 154 17.49 15.57 -10.22
CA ASP A 154 18.86 15.88 -10.64
C ASP A 154 19.17 15.24 -12.00
N ALA A 155 18.74 13.99 -12.22
CA ALA A 155 18.92 13.30 -13.50
C ALA A 155 18.11 13.94 -14.63
N LYS A 156 16.90 14.44 -14.35
CA LYS A 156 16.10 15.19 -15.34
C LYS A 156 16.78 16.50 -15.72
N ASP A 157 17.23 17.27 -14.74
CA ASP A 157 17.92 18.55 -14.96
C ASP A 157 19.22 18.34 -15.77
N GLN A 158 19.96 17.27 -15.48
CA GLN A 158 21.12 16.86 -16.28
C GLN A 158 20.74 16.47 -17.71
N ASN A 159 19.63 15.75 -17.90
CA ASN A 159 19.17 15.35 -19.22
C ASN A 159 18.74 16.57 -20.06
N GLU A 160 18.02 17.52 -19.47
CA GLU A 160 17.70 18.79 -20.12
C GLU A 160 18.98 19.53 -20.54
N LEU A 161 20.00 19.60 -19.67
CA LEU A 161 21.29 20.19 -20.00
C LEU A 161 21.99 19.48 -21.18
N LEU A 162 21.93 18.15 -21.21
CA LEU A 162 22.47 17.36 -22.32
C LEU A 162 21.70 17.59 -23.62
N GLU A 163 20.38 17.71 -23.58
CA GLU A 163 19.56 18.08 -24.75
C GLU A 163 19.99 19.45 -25.31
N PHE A 164 20.18 20.46 -24.45
CA PHE A 164 20.74 21.75 -24.89
C PHE A 164 22.13 21.61 -25.50
N ARG A 165 22.99 20.78 -24.91
CA ARG A 165 24.34 20.55 -25.41
C ARG A 165 24.35 19.85 -26.77
N VAL A 166 23.47 18.87 -26.97
CA VAL A 166 23.29 18.18 -28.26
C VAL A 166 22.84 19.18 -29.32
N LEU A 167 21.82 20.00 -29.05
CA LEU A 167 21.36 21.03 -29.98
C LEU A 167 22.47 22.04 -30.34
N GLU A 168 23.30 22.43 -29.36
CA GLU A 168 24.45 23.31 -29.61
C GLU A 168 25.51 22.63 -30.51
N LEU A 169 25.74 21.33 -30.33
CA LEU A 169 26.66 20.54 -31.14
C LEU A 169 26.14 20.33 -32.57
N GLU A 170 24.85 20.04 -32.72
CA GLU A 170 24.18 19.90 -34.02
C GLU A 170 24.24 21.22 -34.82
N GLU A 171 23.97 22.37 -34.18
CA GLU A 171 24.08 23.66 -34.86
C GLU A 171 25.54 24.02 -35.20
N ARG A 172 26.52 23.61 -34.37
CA ARG A 172 27.94 23.72 -34.71
C ARG A 172 28.32 22.86 -35.91
N GLU A 173 27.83 21.63 -35.98
CA GLU A 173 28.05 20.72 -37.12
C GLU A 173 27.47 21.33 -38.40
N ARG A 174 26.23 21.86 -38.32
CA ARG A 174 25.54 22.49 -39.45
C ARG A 174 26.23 23.76 -39.96
N ARG A 175 26.89 24.51 -39.08
CA ARG A 175 27.66 25.73 -39.40
C ARG A 175 29.10 25.48 -39.80
N SER A 176 29.64 24.29 -39.52
CA SER A 176 31.00 23.93 -39.91
C SER A 176 30.99 23.43 -41.36
N PRO A 177 31.96 23.81 -42.21
CA PRO A 177 32.09 23.19 -43.53
C PRO A 177 32.30 21.70 -43.30
N ALA A 178 31.41 20.87 -43.84
CA ALA A 178 31.27 19.43 -43.62
C ALA A 178 32.58 18.80 -43.10
N PHE A 179 32.69 18.76 -41.77
CA PHE A 179 33.78 18.04 -41.13
C PHE A 179 33.38 16.58 -41.26
N ASN A 180 33.79 15.95 -42.36
CA ASN A 180 33.68 14.52 -42.55
C ASN A 180 34.44 13.86 -41.41
N LEU A 181 33.76 13.62 -40.29
CA LEU A 181 34.13 12.58 -39.35
C LEU A 181 33.91 11.27 -40.10
N GLN A 182 34.88 10.94 -40.95
CA GLN A 182 35.25 9.55 -41.07
C GLN A 182 35.57 9.13 -39.64
N ILE A 183 34.60 8.50 -38.98
CA ILE A 183 34.94 7.50 -37.97
C ILE A 183 35.76 6.52 -38.78
N THR A 184 37.08 6.73 -38.79
CA THR A 184 37.98 5.70 -39.28
C THR A 184 37.58 4.51 -38.43
N THR A 185 37.01 3.49 -39.07
CA THR A 185 37.01 2.14 -38.52
C THR A 185 38.36 2.01 -37.84
N PHE A 186 38.33 1.85 -36.51
CA PHE A 186 39.55 1.66 -35.74
C PHE A 186 40.41 0.71 -36.56
N PRO A 187 41.66 1.09 -36.90
CA PRO A 187 42.48 0.23 -37.72
C PRO A 187 42.41 -1.16 -37.09
N GLU A 188 42.29 -2.21 -37.89
CA GLU A 188 42.14 -3.61 -37.44
C GLU A 188 43.25 -4.10 -36.49
N ASN A 189 44.20 -3.23 -36.12
CA ASN A 189 44.98 -3.35 -34.92
C ASN A 189 44.10 -3.11 -33.68
N ASN A 190 43.74 -4.22 -33.06
CA ASN A 190 43.09 -4.50 -31.76
C ASN A 190 43.32 -3.55 -30.55
N SER A 191 43.98 -2.40 -30.66
CA SER A 191 44.19 -1.48 -29.54
C SER A 191 42.98 -0.57 -29.34
N SER A 192 42.21 -0.82 -28.28
CA SER A 192 41.16 0.10 -27.83
C SER A 192 41.74 1.46 -27.41
N ALA A 193 40.91 2.50 -27.35
CA ALA A 193 41.32 3.83 -26.88
C ALA A 193 41.93 3.79 -25.47
N LEU A 194 41.43 2.89 -24.62
CA LEU A 194 41.97 2.62 -23.30
C LEU A 194 43.39 2.02 -23.38
N GLN A 195 43.60 1.06 -24.28
CA GLN A 195 44.89 0.39 -24.45
C GLN A 195 45.97 1.34 -24.99
N LEU A 196 45.59 2.29 -25.85
CA LEU A 196 46.48 3.37 -26.30
C LEU A 196 46.86 4.32 -25.16
N PHE A 197 45.89 4.70 -24.31
CA PHE A 197 46.13 5.53 -23.14
C PHE A 197 47.05 4.83 -22.12
N CYS A 198 46.79 3.55 -21.83
CA CYS A 198 47.63 2.74 -20.94
C CYS A 198 49.09 2.63 -21.46
N HIS A 199 49.30 2.45 -22.77
CA HIS A 199 50.63 2.44 -23.35
C HIS A 199 51.35 3.79 -23.24
N GLN A 200 50.63 4.90 -23.39
CA GLN A 200 51.19 6.26 -23.25
C GLN A 200 51.60 6.56 -21.80
N GLU A 201 50.84 6.07 -20.83
CA GLU A 201 51.16 6.15 -19.40
C GLU A 201 52.25 5.13 -18.98
N GLY A 202 52.81 4.36 -19.92
CA GLY A 202 53.88 3.39 -19.65
C GLY A 202 53.41 2.15 -18.89
N VAL A 203 52.10 1.91 -18.83
CA VAL A 203 51.51 0.70 -18.23
C VAL A 203 51.93 -0.49 -19.10
N LYS A 204 52.63 -1.44 -18.49
CA LYS A 204 53.03 -2.68 -19.15
C LYS A 204 51.92 -3.71 -19.02
N ASP A 205 51.70 -4.48 -20.08
CA ASP A 205 50.82 -5.64 -20.00
C ASP A 205 51.34 -6.62 -18.94
N VAL A 206 50.46 -6.95 -18.01
CA VAL A 206 50.75 -7.88 -16.92
C VAL A 206 50.03 -9.18 -17.20
N ASN A 207 50.79 -10.24 -17.48
CA ASN A 207 50.25 -11.57 -17.63
C ASN A 207 50.23 -12.30 -16.28
N VAL A 208 49.03 -12.47 -15.70
CA VAL A 208 48.83 -13.13 -14.40
C VAL A 208 49.38 -14.56 -14.40
N SER A 209 49.22 -15.31 -15.49
CA SER A 209 49.74 -16.68 -15.61
C SER A 209 51.27 -16.71 -15.69
N GLU A 210 51.91 -15.71 -16.27
CA GLU A 210 53.37 -15.58 -16.27
C GLU A 210 53.90 -15.20 -14.88
N LEU A 211 53.20 -14.30 -14.17
CA LEU A 211 53.53 -13.92 -12.79
C LEU A 211 53.39 -15.10 -11.83
N MET A 212 52.32 -15.90 -11.94
CA MET A 212 52.14 -17.12 -11.16
C MET A 212 53.33 -18.08 -11.35
N LYS A 213 53.74 -18.33 -12.60
CA LYS A 213 54.91 -19.18 -12.89
C LYS A 213 56.21 -18.65 -12.26
N LYS A 214 56.43 -17.33 -12.32
CA LYS A 214 57.60 -16.70 -11.69
C LYS A 214 57.55 -16.83 -10.16
N LEU A 215 56.35 -16.74 -9.59
CA LEU A 215 56.12 -16.86 -8.17
C LEU A 215 56.32 -18.30 -7.66
N ASP A 216 55.89 -19.31 -8.44
CA ASP A 216 56.15 -20.72 -8.16
C ASP A 216 57.64 -21.02 -8.13
N ILE A 217 58.40 -20.54 -9.13
CA ILE A 217 59.87 -20.69 -9.19
C ILE A 217 60.54 -20.02 -7.99
N LEU A 218 60.03 -18.87 -7.54
CA LEU A 218 60.54 -18.20 -6.34
C LEU A 218 60.22 -19.01 -5.08
N GLY A 219 59.02 -19.58 -4.97
CA GLY A 219 58.58 -20.41 -3.84
C GLY A 219 59.38 -21.71 -3.68
N ASP A 220 59.88 -22.27 -4.78
CA ASP A 220 60.73 -23.47 -4.77
C ASP A 220 62.16 -23.21 -4.25
N ASN A 221 62.52 -21.96 -3.95
CA ASN A 221 63.83 -21.60 -3.44
C ASN A 221 63.97 -21.93 -1.94
N GLY A 222 64.76 -22.97 -1.62
CA GLY A 222 64.96 -23.45 -0.24
C GLY A 222 65.66 -22.48 0.74
N ASN A 223 66.13 -21.32 0.26
CA ASN A 223 66.80 -20.30 1.08
C ASN A 223 65.89 -19.16 1.58
N LEU A 224 64.57 -19.26 1.39
CA LEU A 224 63.63 -18.23 1.82
C LEU A 224 63.42 -18.21 3.34
N ARG A 225 63.38 -17.00 3.92
CA ARG A 225 62.93 -16.79 5.31
C ARG A 225 61.42 -17.01 5.42
N ASN A 226 60.94 -17.33 6.62
CA ASN A 226 59.50 -17.56 6.86
C ASN A 226 58.61 -16.40 6.39
N GLU A 227 59.05 -15.15 6.58
CA GLU A 227 58.33 -13.95 6.12
C GLU A 227 58.21 -13.90 4.59
N GLU A 228 59.26 -14.32 3.87
CA GLU A 228 59.30 -14.34 2.41
C GLU A 228 58.43 -15.47 1.86
N GLN A 229 58.41 -16.63 2.53
CA GLN A 229 57.50 -17.74 2.21
C GLN A 229 56.03 -17.32 2.37
N VAL A 230 55.68 -16.65 3.47
CA VAL A 230 54.33 -16.12 3.69
C VAL A 230 53.96 -15.09 2.63
N ALA A 231 54.88 -14.18 2.27
CA ALA A 231 54.64 -13.19 1.22
C ALA A 231 54.40 -13.84 -0.16
N ILE A 232 55.14 -14.89 -0.49
CA ILE A 232 54.95 -15.66 -1.73
C ILE A 232 53.59 -16.35 -1.76
N ILE A 233 53.18 -16.99 -0.67
CA ILE A 233 51.86 -17.63 -0.57
C ILE A 233 50.72 -16.61 -0.69
N GLN A 234 50.86 -15.46 -0.03
CA GLN A 234 49.88 -14.37 -0.10
C GLN A 234 49.79 -13.79 -1.51
N ALA A 235 50.93 -13.52 -2.17
CA ALA A 235 50.97 -13.07 -3.55
C ALA A 235 50.31 -14.07 -4.51
N GLY A 236 50.52 -15.38 -4.29
CA GLY A 236 49.92 -16.44 -5.10
C GLY A 236 48.40 -16.49 -4.93
N THR A 237 47.92 -16.27 -3.70
CA THR A 237 46.48 -16.16 -3.41
C THR A 237 45.87 -14.96 -4.14
N VAL A 238 46.54 -13.80 -4.12
CA VAL A 238 46.07 -12.60 -4.83
C VAL A 238 46.04 -12.82 -6.34
N LEU A 239 47.09 -13.39 -6.92
CA LEU A 239 47.14 -13.67 -8.36
C LEU A 239 46.07 -14.69 -8.79
N ALA A 240 45.81 -15.71 -7.99
CA ALA A 240 44.74 -16.67 -8.24
C ALA A 240 43.34 -16.02 -8.21
N LEU A 241 43.12 -15.08 -7.29
CA LEU A 241 41.90 -14.26 -7.29
C LEU A 241 41.82 -13.38 -8.54
N CYS A 242 42.90 -12.71 -8.93
CA CYS A 242 42.95 -11.92 -10.16
C CYS A 242 42.63 -12.77 -11.40
N GLU A 243 43.16 -13.99 -11.51
CA GLU A 243 42.87 -14.89 -12.63
C GLU A 243 41.38 -15.28 -12.67
N LYS A 244 40.77 -15.55 -11.52
CA LYS A 244 39.34 -15.84 -11.43
C LYS A 244 38.48 -14.64 -11.87
N TRP A 245 38.86 -13.44 -11.45
CA TRP A 245 38.18 -12.20 -11.85
C TRP A 245 38.35 -11.92 -13.35
N LEU A 246 39.54 -12.11 -13.91
CA LEU A 246 39.77 -11.97 -15.35
C LEU A 246 38.89 -12.94 -16.16
N LYS A 247 38.85 -14.22 -15.78
CA LYS A 247 37.97 -15.21 -16.43
C LYS A 247 36.49 -14.83 -16.35
N GLN A 248 36.06 -14.26 -15.23
CA GLN A 248 34.70 -13.76 -15.09
C GLN A 248 34.43 -12.59 -16.05
N ILE A 249 35.36 -11.64 -16.15
CA ILE A 249 35.26 -10.50 -17.07
C ILE A 249 35.20 -10.99 -18.52
N GLU A 250 36.11 -11.88 -18.93
CA GLU A 250 36.13 -12.47 -20.27
C GLU A 250 34.80 -13.19 -20.59
N GLY A 251 34.24 -13.93 -19.63
CA GLY A 251 32.93 -14.56 -19.76
C GLY A 251 31.80 -13.55 -19.96
N THR A 252 31.82 -12.42 -19.21
CA THR A 252 30.84 -11.35 -19.38
C THR A 252 31.00 -10.60 -20.70
N GLU A 253 32.23 -10.39 -21.17
CA GLU A 253 32.54 -9.75 -22.45
C GLU A 253 32.04 -10.61 -23.63
N ALA A 254 32.27 -11.92 -23.58
CA ALA A 254 31.76 -12.85 -24.59
C ALA A 254 30.22 -12.84 -24.63
N ALA A 255 29.56 -12.83 -23.46
CA ALA A 255 28.11 -12.76 -23.38
C ALA A 255 27.54 -11.43 -23.91
N LEU A 256 28.22 -10.31 -23.64
CA LEU A 256 27.85 -9.00 -24.17
C LEU A 256 28.04 -8.92 -25.68
N THR A 257 29.17 -9.42 -26.19
CA THR A 257 29.45 -9.50 -27.63
C THR A 257 28.38 -10.32 -28.35
N GLN A 258 27.97 -11.44 -27.78
CA GLN A 258 26.89 -12.26 -28.34
C GLN A 258 25.55 -11.49 -28.36
N LYS A 259 25.21 -10.79 -27.26
CA LYS A 259 24.00 -9.95 -27.21
C LYS A 259 24.02 -8.83 -28.24
N MET A 260 25.16 -8.19 -28.47
CA MET A 260 25.30 -7.15 -29.49
C MET A 260 25.00 -7.71 -30.89
N LEU A 261 25.57 -8.87 -31.23
CA LEU A 261 25.31 -9.54 -32.51
C LEU A 261 23.84 -9.91 -32.70
N ASP A 262 23.17 -10.34 -31.64
CA ASP A 262 21.75 -10.71 -31.71
C ASP A 262 20.85 -9.46 -31.86
N LEU A 263 21.19 -8.36 -31.18
CA LEU A 263 20.52 -7.07 -31.37
C LEU A 263 20.70 -6.52 -32.79
N GLU A 264 21.88 -6.67 -33.40
CA GLU A 264 22.10 -6.30 -34.79
C GLU A 264 21.19 -7.09 -35.75
N LYS A 265 21.04 -8.40 -35.53
CA LYS A 265 20.13 -9.23 -36.34
C LYS A 265 18.66 -8.82 -36.15
N GLU A 266 18.25 -8.54 -34.92
CA GLU A 266 16.89 -8.07 -34.64
C GLU A 266 16.62 -6.72 -35.30
N LYS A 267 17.57 -5.78 -35.21
CA LYS A 267 17.50 -4.48 -35.90
C LYS A 267 17.33 -4.65 -37.41
N ASP A 268 18.07 -5.56 -38.03
CA ASP A 268 17.95 -5.84 -39.47
C ASP A 268 16.57 -6.40 -39.83
N LEU A 269 16.02 -7.29 -38.99
CA LEU A 269 14.67 -7.82 -39.17
C LEU A 269 13.61 -6.71 -39.05
N PHE A 270 13.70 -5.86 -38.04
CA PHE A 270 12.79 -4.73 -37.86
C PHE A 270 12.88 -3.74 -39.03
N SER A 271 14.09 -3.48 -39.53
CA SER A 271 14.29 -2.60 -40.68
C SER A 271 13.60 -3.13 -41.94
N ARG A 272 13.66 -4.46 -42.17
CA ARG A 272 12.93 -5.11 -43.28
C ARG A 272 11.41 -5.02 -43.09
N GLN A 273 10.90 -5.32 -41.89
CA GLN A 273 9.47 -5.22 -41.58
C GLN A 273 8.95 -3.79 -41.78
N LYS A 274 9.71 -2.79 -41.34
CA LYS A 274 9.41 -1.38 -41.56
C LYS A 274 9.30 -1.07 -43.06
N GLY A 275 10.26 -1.52 -43.87
CA GLY A 275 10.23 -1.34 -45.31
C GLY A 275 8.96 -1.90 -45.96
N TYR A 276 8.55 -3.12 -45.60
CA TYR A 276 7.29 -3.71 -46.11
C TYR A 276 6.04 -2.90 -45.73
N LEU A 277 6.00 -2.36 -44.51
CA LEU A 277 4.87 -1.53 -44.06
C LEU A 277 4.84 -0.17 -44.77
N GLU A 278 6.00 0.42 -45.04
CA GLU A 278 6.11 1.65 -45.84
C GLU A 278 5.61 1.42 -47.27
N GLU A 279 6.02 0.33 -47.91
CA GLU A 279 5.53 -0.07 -49.24
C GLU A 279 4.01 -0.28 -49.26
N GLU A 280 3.46 -0.96 -48.27
CA GLU A 280 2.02 -1.21 -48.19
C GLU A 280 1.22 0.08 -47.91
N LEU A 281 1.78 1.00 -47.12
CA LEU A 281 1.19 2.30 -46.88
C LEU A 281 1.16 3.15 -48.15
N ASP A 282 2.25 3.16 -48.92
CA ASP A 282 2.32 3.89 -50.18
C ASP A 282 1.35 3.31 -51.22
N TYR A 283 1.19 1.99 -51.28
CA TYR A 283 0.16 1.35 -52.10
C TYR A 283 -1.25 1.82 -51.71
N ARG A 284 -1.57 1.83 -50.40
CA ARG A 284 -2.88 2.30 -49.92
C ARG A 284 -3.13 3.77 -50.22
N LYS A 285 -2.11 4.63 -50.08
CA LYS A 285 -2.21 6.05 -50.47
C LYS A 285 -2.52 6.20 -51.96
N GLN A 286 -1.79 5.49 -52.83
CA GLN A 286 -2.05 5.52 -54.26
C GLN A 286 -3.47 5.05 -54.61
N ALA A 287 -3.95 3.97 -53.97
CA ALA A 287 -5.32 3.49 -54.17
C ALA A 287 -6.36 4.52 -53.73
N LEU A 288 -6.11 5.22 -52.62
CA LEU A 288 -6.96 6.29 -52.13
C LEU A 288 -6.97 7.50 -53.09
N ASP A 289 -5.81 7.93 -53.58
CA ASP A 289 -5.69 9.02 -54.55
C ASP A 289 -6.43 8.68 -55.86
N GLN A 290 -6.31 7.45 -56.34
CA GLN A 290 -7.08 6.96 -57.49
C GLN A 290 -8.60 7.00 -57.24
N ALA A 291 -9.04 6.64 -56.04
CA ALA A 291 -10.45 6.72 -55.68
C ALA A 291 -10.94 8.18 -55.65
N TYR A 292 -10.15 9.11 -55.11
CA TYR A 292 -10.46 10.54 -55.13
C TYR A 292 -10.57 11.10 -56.54
N LEU A 293 -9.61 10.77 -57.42
CA LEU A 293 -9.67 11.15 -58.84
C LEU A 293 -10.94 10.62 -59.51
N LYS A 294 -11.30 9.35 -59.27
CA LYS A 294 -12.53 8.75 -59.79
C LYS A 294 -13.77 9.49 -59.32
N ILE A 295 -13.82 9.88 -58.04
CA ILE A 295 -14.94 10.67 -57.48
C ILE A 295 -15.02 12.01 -58.20
N GLN A 296 -13.89 12.71 -58.36
CA GLN A 296 -13.85 14.00 -59.03
C GLN A 296 -14.29 13.92 -60.50
N ASP A 297 -13.85 12.88 -61.23
CA ASP A 297 -14.29 12.63 -62.61
C ASP A 297 -15.80 12.38 -62.69
N LEU A 298 -16.34 11.60 -61.74
CA LEU A 298 -17.78 11.35 -61.66
C LEU A 298 -18.55 12.62 -61.31
N GLU A 299 -18.05 13.45 -60.40
CA GLU A 299 -18.62 14.75 -60.06
C GLU A 299 -18.61 15.70 -61.25
N ALA A 300 -17.52 15.77 -62.02
CA ALA A 300 -17.42 16.57 -63.23
C ALA A 300 -18.37 16.08 -64.33
N THR A 301 -18.50 14.76 -64.47
CA THR A 301 -19.45 14.13 -65.40
C THR A 301 -20.89 14.47 -65.00
N LEU A 302 -21.23 14.37 -63.71
CA LEU A 302 -22.52 14.76 -63.16
C LEU A 302 -22.80 16.24 -63.40
N TYR A 303 -21.83 17.11 -63.13
CA TYR A 303 -21.97 18.54 -63.33
C TYR A 303 -22.21 18.89 -64.81
N THR A 304 -21.48 18.26 -65.72
CA THR A 304 -21.67 18.44 -67.17
C THR A 304 -23.04 17.95 -67.64
N ALA A 305 -23.49 16.78 -67.14
CA ALA A 305 -24.82 16.26 -67.42
C ALA A 305 -25.92 17.22 -66.92
N LEU A 306 -25.72 17.84 -65.75
CA LEU A 306 -26.62 18.86 -65.21
C LEU A 306 -26.64 20.15 -66.05
N GLN A 307 -25.51 20.55 -66.64
CA GLN A 307 -25.43 21.75 -67.50
C GLN A 307 -26.07 21.57 -68.88
N GLN A 308 -26.11 20.35 -69.43
CA GLN A 308 -26.73 20.07 -70.74
C GLN A 308 -28.26 20.18 -70.73
N GLU A 309 -28.91 20.18 -69.55
CA GLU A 309 -30.33 20.46 -69.38
C GLU A 309 -30.59 21.70 -68.49
N PRO A 310 -30.29 22.94 -68.94
CA PRO A 310 -30.27 24.14 -68.08
C PRO A 310 -31.65 24.69 -67.69
N GLY A 311 -32.74 23.98 -67.99
CA GLY A 311 -34.12 24.36 -67.63
C GLY A 311 -34.95 23.21 -67.09
N ARG A 312 -34.44 21.98 -67.15
CA ARG A 312 -34.98 20.85 -66.39
C ARG A 312 -34.15 20.83 -65.11
N ARG A 313 -34.72 21.26 -63.98
CA ARG A 313 -34.17 20.77 -62.70
C ARG A 313 -34.07 19.26 -62.90
N ALA A 314 -32.91 18.61 -62.76
CA ALA A 314 -32.82 17.17 -63.05
C ALA A 314 -33.85 16.34 -62.26
N GLY A 315 -34.36 16.93 -61.17
CA GLY A 315 -35.55 16.46 -60.50
C GLY A 315 -36.92 16.70 -61.18
N GLU A 316 -37.13 17.79 -61.91
CA GLU A 316 -38.36 18.06 -62.70
C GLU A 316 -38.39 17.33 -64.06
N ALA A 317 -37.27 16.79 -64.53
CA ALA A 317 -37.18 15.95 -65.75
C ALA A 317 -37.67 14.51 -65.55
N LEU A 318 -37.47 14.00 -64.35
CA LEU A 318 -37.81 12.65 -63.94
C LEU A 318 -39.25 12.67 -63.42
N SER A 319 -40.09 11.75 -63.91
CA SER A 319 -41.39 11.53 -63.27
C SER A 319 -41.18 11.16 -61.79
N GLU A 320 -42.18 11.38 -60.93
CA GLU A 320 -42.09 10.95 -59.52
C GLU A 320 -41.62 9.49 -59.39
N GLY A 321 -42.12 8.60 -60.26
CA GLY A 321 -41.69 7.21 -60.30
C GLY A 321 -40.20 7.03 -60.64
N GLN A 322 -39.64 7.78 -61.59
CA GLN A 322 -38.22 7.68 -61.92
C GLN A 322 -37.31 8.23 -60.81
N ARG A 323 -37.77 9.23 -60.04
CA ARG A 323 -37.09 9.72 -58.84
C ARG A 323 -37.10 8.70 -57.71
N GLU A 324 -38.26 8.08 -57.47
CA GLU A 324 -38.40 7.00 -56.50
C GLU A 324 -37.53 5.79 -56.87
N ASP A 325 -37.50 5.41 -58.14
CA ASP A 325 -36.65 4.32 -58.66
C ASP A 325 -35.15 4.61 -58.47
N LEU A 326 -34.72 5.84 -58.77
CA LEU A 326 -33.33 6.26 -58.57
C LEU A 326 -32.96 6.30 -57.08
N GLN A 327 -33.85 6.84 -56.23
CA GLN A 327 -33.66 6.87 -54.78
C GLN A 327 -33.59 5.45 -54.21
N ALA A 328 -34.45 4.54 -54.68
CA ALA A 328 -34.42 3.13 -54.32
C ALA A 328 -33.13 2.43 -54.79
N ALA A 329 -32.62 2.76 -55.98
CA ALA A 329 -31.36 2.23 -56.49
C ALA A 329 -30.15 2.72 -55.66
N VAL A 330 -30.09 4.00 -55.31
CA VAL A 330 -29.05 4.57 -54.44
C VAL A 330 -29.11 3.96 -53.04
N GLU A 331 -30.31 3.85 -52.46
CA GLU A 331 -30.56 3.15 -51.20
C GLU A 331 -30.12 1.68 -51.27
N LYS A 332 -30.33 1.00 -52.39
CA LYS A 332 -29.89 -0.39 -52.61
C LYS A 332 -28.37 -0.50 -52.67
N VAL A 333 -27.70 0.39 -53.40
CA VAL A 333 -26.23 0.44 -53.47
C VAL A 333 -25.63 0.78 -52.10
N ARG A 334 -26.20 1.76 -51.39
CA ARG A 334 -25.76 2.12 -50.04
C ARG A 334 -25.88 0.93 -49.08
N ARG A 335 -27.02 0.23 -49.10
CA ARG A 335 -27.23 -1.00 -48.30
C ARG A 335 -26.26 -2.11 -48.69
N GLN A 336 -25.91 -2.25 -49.97
CA GLN A 336 -24.93 -3.22 -50.45
C GLN A 336 -23.52 -2.88 -49.95
N ILE A 337 -23.08 -1.64 -50.08
CA ILE A 337 -21.76 -1.19 -49.59
C ILE A 337 -21.64 -1.40 -48.08
N LEU A 338 -22.66 -1.03 -47.31
CA LEU A 338 -22.69 -1.26 -45.87
C LEU A 338 -22.65 -2.75 -45.50
N ARG A 339 -23.34 -3.62 -46.25
CA ARG A 339 -23.25 -5.07 -46.06
C ARG A 339 -21.85 -5.58 -46.36
N GLN A 340 -21.28 -5.20 -47.51
CA GLN A 340 -19.94 -5.63 -47.91
C GLN A 340 -18.87 -5.16 -46.92
N SER A 341 -18.95 -3.91 -46.44
CA SER A 341 -18.05 -3.40 -45.39
C SER A 341 -18.12 -4.28 -44.13
N ARG A 342 -19.33 -4.60 -43.65
CA ARG A 342 -19.51 -5.46 -42.47
C ARG A 342 -19.01 -6.88 -42.70
N GLU A 343 -19.17 -7.42 -43.91
CA GLU A 343 -18.65 -8.74 -44.29
C GLU A 343 -17.12 -8.75 -44.26
N PHE A 344 -16.46 -7.71 -44.79
CA PHE A 344 -15.00 -7.54 -44.71
C PHE A 344 -14.52 -7.41 -43.26
N ASP A 345 -15.18 -6.57 -42.45
CA ASP A 345 -14.83 -6.41 -41.03
C ASP A 345 -14.97 -7.75 -40.28
N SER A 346 -16.04 -8.50 -40.57
CA SER A 346 -16.27 -9.83 -39.99
C SER A 346 -15.23 -10.85 -40.45
N GLN A 347 -14.71 -10.72 -41.67
CA GLN A 347 -13.65 -11.58 -42.18
C GLN A 347 -12.32 -11.28 -41.51
N ILE A 348 -11.94 -10.01 -41.42
CA ILE A 348 -10.72 -9.59 -40.71
C ILE A 348 -10.78 -10.05 -39.26
N LEU A 349 -11.94 -9.90 -38.59
CA LEU A 349 -12.10 -10.35 -37.22
C LEU A 349 -11.93 -11.87 -37.07
N ARG A 350 -12.46 -12.68 -38.01
CA ARG A 350 -12.26 -14.13 -38.01
C ARG A 350 -10.79 -14.50 -38.20
N GLU A 351 -10.11 -13.93 -39.18
CA GLU A 351 -8.69 -14.18 -39.44
C GLU A 351 -7.83 -13.80 -38.22
N ARG A 352 -8.12 -12.67 -37.57
CA ARG A 352 -7.44 -12.25 -36.34
C ARG A 352 -7.72 -13.18 -35.16
N MET A 353 -8.95 -13.66 -35.00
CA MET A 353 -9.30 -14.64 -33.97
C MET A 353 -8.58 -15.99 -34.18
N GLU A 354 -8.47 -16.46 -35.43
CA GLU A 354 -7.75 -17.70 -35.74
C GLU A 354 -6.25 -17.57 -35.41
N LEU A 355 -5.61 -16.46 -35.79
CA LEU A 355 -4.21 -16.19 -35.43
C LEU A 355 -4.04 -16.11 -33.90
N LEU A 356 -4.96 -15.47 -33.20
CA LEU A 356 -4.93 -15.40 -31.73
C LEU A 356 -5.07 -16.79 -31.11
N GLN A 357 -5.96 -17.62 -31.63
CA GLN A 357 -6.16 -18.98 -31.14
C GLN A 357 -4.92 -19.85 -31.37
N GLN A 358 -4.26 -19.73 -32.53
CA GLN A 358 -2.99 -20.41 -32.81
C GLN A 358 -1.88 -19.95 -31.86
N ALA A 359 -1.76 -18.65 -31.61
CA ALA A 359 -0.79 -18.11 -30.66
C ALA A 359 -1.05 -18.62 -29.23
N GLN A 360 -2.31 -18.62 -28.79
CA GLN A 360 -2.70 -19.15 -27.48
C GLN A 360 -2.40 -20.65 -27.34
N GLN A 361 -2.65 -21.44 -28.39
CA GLN A 361 -2.29 -22.85 -28.40
C GLN A 361 -0.78 -23.04 -28.28
N ARG A 362 -0.01 -22.23 -28.99
CA ARG A 362 1.45 -22.28 -28.92
C ARG A 362 1.99 -21.88 -27.54
N ILE A 363 1.38 -20.90 -26.89
CA ILE A 363 1.73 -20.51 -25.52
C ILE A 363 1.52 -21.70 -24.56
N ARG A 364 0.36 -22.37 -24.62
CA ARG A 364 0.09 -23.56 -23.78
C ARG A 364 1.11 -24.68 -24.00
N GLU A 365 1.46 -24.97 -25.26
CA GLU A 365 2.49 -25.97 -25.57
C GLU A 365 3.87 -25.61 -24.98
N LEU A 366 4.21 -24.31 -24.96
CA LEU A 366 5.46 -23.83 -24.39
C LEU A 366 5.42 -23.86 -22.85
N GLU A 367 4.28 -23.54 -22.25
CA GLU A 367 4.04 -23.66 -20.81
C GLU A 367 4.20 -25.12 -20.36
N ASP A 368 3.61 -26.08 -21.07
CA ASP A 368 3.75 -27.52 -20.79
C ASP A 368 5.21 -27.98 -20.87
N LYS A 369 5.95 -27.51 -21.87
CA LYS A 369 7.39 -27.81 -22.02
C LYS A 369 8.21 -27.18 -20.89
N LEU A 370 7.89 -25.96 -20.49
CA LEU A 370 8.54 -25.28 -19.37
C LEU A 370 8.29 -26.05 -18.06
N GLU A 371 7.06 -26.50 -17.81
CA GLU A 371 6.77 -27.32 -16.65
C GLU A 371 7.53 -28.64 -16.65
N PHE A 372 7.61 -29.31 -17.80
CA PHE A 372 8.40 -30.54 -17.94
C PHE A 372 9.88 -30.29 -17.62
N GLN A 373 10.46 -29.21 -18.16
CA GLN A 373 11.84 -28.82 -17.86
C GLN A 373 12.06 -28.50 -16.39
N LYS A 374 11.12 -27.79 -15.74
CA LYS A 374 11.19 -27.51 -14.29
C LYS A 374 11.20 -28.79 -13.46
N ARG A 375 10.35 -29.77 -13.78
CA ARG A 375 10.34 -31.07 -13.09
C ARG A 375 11.66 -31.81 -13.29
N HIS A 376 12.17 -31.84 -14.52
CA HIS A 376 13.46 -32.48 -14.82
C HIS A 376 14.64 -31.81 -14.09
N LEU A 377 14.63 -30.49 -13.98
CA LEU A 377 15.65 -29.75 -13.25
C LEU A 377 15.60 -30.07 -11.75
N LYS A 378 14.41 -30.14 -11.16
CA LYS A 378 14.22 -30.56 -9.77
C LYS A 378 14.72 -31.99 -9.51
N GLU A 379 14.43 -32.93 -10.41
CA GLU A 379 14.96 -34.31 -10.31
C GLU A 379 16.50 -34.34 -10.38
N LEU A 380 17.10 -33.51 -11.23
CA LEU A 380 18.56 -33.38 -11.32
C LEU A 380 19.15 -32.78 -10.04
N GLU A 381 18.53 -31.74 -9.49
CA GLU A 381 18.92 -31.14 -8.20
C GLU A 381 18.85 -32.17 -7.06
N GLU A 382 17.77 -32.96 -6.97
CA GLU A 382 17.61 -34.02 -5.98
C GLU A 382 18.70 -35.11 -6.13
N LYS A 383 18.98 -35.54 -7.37
CA LYS A 383 20.07 -36.50 -7.65
C LYS A 383 21.44 -35.92 -7.28
N PHE A 384 21.68 -34.65 -7.57
CA PHE A 384 22.93 -33.97 -7.23
C PHE A 384 23.10 -33.85 -5.72
N LEU A 385 22.05 -33.44 -5.00
CA LEU A 385 22.04 -33.37 -3.53
C LEU A 385 22.30 -34.75 -2.91
N PHE A 386 21.68 -35.80 -3.45
CA PHE A 386 21.92 -37.17 -3.00
C PHE A 386 23.37 -37.59 -3.19
N LEU A 387 23.95 -37.36 -4.37
CA LEU A 387 25.36 -37.65 -4.65
C LEU A 387 26.28 -36.83 -3.74
N PHE A 388 26.01 -35.54 -3.58
CA PHE A 388 26.77 -34.65 -2.70
C PHE A 388 26.76 -35.16 -1.25
N LEU A 389 25.59 -35.51 -0.72
CA LEU A 389 25.44 -36.12 0.61
C LEU A 389 26.19 -37.45 0.71
N PHE A 390 26.04 -38.33 -0.27
CA PHE A 390 26.70 -39.63 -0.31
C PHE A 390 28.23 -39.50 -0.28
N PHE A 391 28.80 -38.65 -1.14
CA PHE A 391 30.25 -38.41 -1.17
C PHE A 391 30.76 -37.68 0.07
N SER A 392 29.98 -36.74 0.61
CA SER A 392 30.31 -36.07 1.88
C SER A 392 30.35 -37.07 3.04
N LEU A 393 29.38 -37.98 3.13
CA LEU A 393 29.36 -39.04 4.13
C LEU A 393 30.53 -40.01 3.94
N ALA A 394 30.79 -40.42 2.70
CA ALA A 394 31.91 -41.30 2.37
C ALA A 394 33.26 -40.67 2.76
N PHE A 395 33.43 -39.36 2.56
CA PHE A 395 34.63 -38.63 2.96
C PHE A 395 34.78 -38.54 4.49
N ILE A 396 33.69 -38.35 5.23
CA ILE A 396 33.70 -38.32 6.70
C ILE A 396 33.99 -39.72 7.30
N LEU A 397 33.49 -40.78 6.65
CA LEU A 397 33.63 -42.16 7.10
C LEU A 397 34.90 -42.86 6.58
N TRP A 398 35.70 -42.19 5.74
CA TRP A 398 36.97 -42.71 5.25
C TRP A 398 38.06 -42.50 6.33
N PRO A 399 38.62 -43.56 6.92
CA PRO A 399 39.59 -43.47 8.01
C PRO A 399 40.96 -42.92 7.61
#